data_AF-A0A5C5FY20-F1
#
_entry.id   AF-A0A5C5FY20-F1
#
_cell.length_a   1.000
_cell.length_b   1.000
_cell.length_c   1.000
_cell.angle_alpha   90.00
_cell.angle_beta   90.00
_cell.angle_gamma   90.00
#
_symmetry.space_group_name_H-M   'P 1'
#
loop_
_entity.id
_entity.type
_entity.pdbx_description
1 polymer ?
#
loop_
_entity_poly.entity_id
_entity_poly.type
_entity_poly.pdbx_seq_one_letter_code
_entity_poly.pdbx_strand_id
1 'polypeptide(L)'
;MRAHGVAIPASTASTAAGAPPPPVGDVTTFFSGSILHPILDGLFCSPSPTGSGSAGGGEFHVTRASEAESWVQLGPFKGLAKGELLECAKSRTWVEERTRGWVLFRWKERDFVNVTAKESSLSISGFYHVVLNRQTGEVEGLYHDPAATPHQRLVLSPADNDRGAFGLGSFAYR
;
A
#
# COMPACT_ATOMS: atom_id res chain seq x y z
N MET A 1 -49.87 -60.95 8.60
CA MET A 1 -49.02 -59.78 8.91
C MET A 1 -48.22 -59.44 7.66
N ARG A 2 -48.50 -58.28 7.03
CA ARG A 2 -47.77 -57.80 5.85
C ARG A 2 -46.49 -57.13 6.33
N ALA A 3 -45.33 -57.69 6.00
CA ALA A 3 -44.04 -57.04 6.18
C ALA A 3 -43.81 -56.09 4.99
N HIS A 4 -43.85 -54.79 5.24
CA HIS A 4 -43.43 -53.77 4.29
C HIS A 4 -41.90 -53.76 4.26
N GLY A 5 -41.30 -54.13 3.14
CA GLY A 5 -39.87 -53.98 2.90
C GLY A 5 -39.51 -52.51 2.72
N VAL A 6 -38.74 -51.96 3.67
CA VAL A 6 -38.10 -50.66 3.54
C VAL A 6 -36.70 -50.90 2.99
N ALA A 7 -36.44 -50.45 1.76
CA ALA A 7 -35.10 -50.39 1.21
C ALA A 7 -34.33 -49.24 1.86
N ILE A 8 -33.16 -49.52 2.44
CA ILE A 8 -32.21 -48.50 2.90
C ILE A 8 -31.44 -48.01 1.66
N PRO A 9 -31.49 -46.72 1.30
CA PRO A 9 -30.65 -46.21 0.23
C PRO A 9 -29.18 -46.19 0.68
N ALA A 10 -28.30 -46.59 -0.24
CA ALA A 10 -26.85 -46.58 -0.04
C ALA A 10 -26.35 -45.18 0.34
N SER A 11 -25.48 -45.12 1.34
CA SER A 11 -24.75 -43.94 1.79
C SER A 11 -24.16 -43.18 0.60
N THR A 12 -24.75 -42.04 0.27
CA THR A 12 -24.10 -41.06 -0.61
C THR A 12 -22.85 -40.56 0.09
N ALA A 13 -21.69 -40.81 -0.51
CA ALA A 13 -20.44 -40.20 -0.10
C ALA A 13 -20.63 -38.69 -0.07
N SER A 14 -20.59 -38.10 1.12
CA SER A 14 -20.48 -36.66 1.30
C SER A 14 -19.17 -36.24 0.66
N THR A 15 -19.25 -35.56 -0.47
CA THR A 15 -18.14 -34.81 -1.03
C THR A 15 -17.79 -33.76 0.01
N ALA A 16 -16.74 -34.03 0.79
CA ALA A 16 -16.20 -33.08 1.74
C ALA A 16 -15.94 -31.77 0.98
N ALA A 17 -16.71 -30.74 1.31
CA ALA A 17 -16.40 -29.38 0.91
C ALA A 17 -14.95 -29.15 1.32
N GLY A 18 -14.09 -28.89 0.32
CA GLY A 18 -12.67 -28.72 0.51
C GLY A 18 -12.44 -27.76 1.67
N ALA A 19 -11.64 -28.21 2.64
CA ALA A 19 -11.20 -27.35 3.73
C ALA A 19 -10.69 -26.03 3.13
N PRO A 20 -10.99 -24.87 3.75
CA PRO A 20 -10.40 -23.62 3.30
C PRO A 20 -8.88 -23.81 3.21
N PRO A 21 -8.22 -23.28 2.16
CA PRO A 21 -6.77 -23.37 2.07
C PRO A 21 -6.16 -22.85 3.38
N PRO A 22 -5.07 -23.47 3.87
CA PRO A 22 -4.42 -23.00 5.08
C PRO A 22 -4.15 -21.50 4.97
N PRO A 23 -4.22 -20.73 6.08
CA PRO A 23 -3.89 -19.32 6.03
C PRO A 23 -2.52 -19.19 5.39
N VAL A 24 -2.45 -18.41 4.32
CA VAL A 24 -1.18 -18.04 3.70
C VAL A 24 -0.34 -17.45 4.82
N GLY A 25 0.87 -17.96 5.01
CA GLY A 25 1.82 -17.36 5.95
C GLY A 25 2.10 -15.91 5.57
N ASP A 26 3.03 -15.26 6.28
CA ASP A 26 3.38 -13.87 6.02
C ASP A 26 3.67 -13.63 4.53
N VAL A 27 2.92 -12.73 3.88
CA VAL A 27 3.13 -12.36 2.48
C VAL A 27 4.20 -11.28 2.40
N THR A 28 5.24 -11.53 1.61
CA THR A 28 6.33 -10.57 1.38
C THR A 28 6.31 -10.09 -0.06
N THR A 29 6.41 -8.78 -0.25
CA THR A 29 6.50 -8.14 -1.56
C THR A 29 7.81 -7.37 -1.70
N PHE A 30 8.31 -7.32 -2.93
CA PHE A 30 9.35 -6.38 -3.31
C PHE A 30 8.69 -5.09 -3.78
N PHE A 31 9.18 -3.94 -3.32
CA PHE A 31 8.69 -2.64 -3.74
C PHE A 31 9.82 -1.70 -4.14
N SER A 32 9.49 -0.76 -5.02
CA SER A 32 10.36 0.38 -5.35
C SER A 32 9.72 1.66 -4.81
N GLY A 33 10.53 2.59 -4.30
CA GLY A 33 10.07 3.90 -3.83
C GLY A 33 10.72 5.05 -4.60
N SER A 34 9.93 6.07 -4.92
CA SER A 34 10.44 7.37 -5.38
C SER A 34 10.36 8.38 -4.25
N ILE A 35 11.48 9.03 -3.93
CA ILE A 35 11.51 10.17 -3.00
C ILE A 35 10.96 11.37 -3.76
N LEU A 36 9.96 12.05 -3.20
CA LEU A 36 9.47 13.29 -3.76
C LEU A 36 10.46 14.40 -3.46
N HIS A 37 10.65 15.30 -4.43
CA HIS A 37 11.39 16.53 -4.23
C HIS A 37 10.44 17.73 -4.39
N PRO A 38 9.57 18.03 -3.39
CA PRO A 38 8.42 18.91 -3.59
C PRO A 38 8.77 20.33 -4.05
N ILE A 39 9.99 20.79 -3.75
CA ILE A 39 10.50 22.10 -4.16
C ILE A 39 10.80 22.15 -5.66
N LEU A 40 11.36 21.07 -6.21
CA LEU A 40 11.78 20.97 -7.60
C LEU A 40 10.63 20.48 -8.49
N ASP A 41 9.96 19.41 -8.06
CA ASP A 41 8.99 18.67 -8.87
C ASP A 41 7.54 19.05 -8.57
N GLY A 42 7.32 19.84 -7.52
CA GLY A 42 6.00 20.09 -6.95
C GLY A 42 5.54 18.96 -6.02
N LEU A 43 4.60 19.29 -5.12
CA LEU A 43 4.04 18.30 -4.18
C LEU A 43 3.14 17.27 -4.86
N PHE A 44 2.45 17.69 -5.92
CA PHE A 44 1.51 16.85 -6.67
C PHE A 44 2.11 16.51 -8.01
N CYS A 45 2.02 15.25 -8.44
CA CYS A 45 2.42 14.90 -9.78
C CYS A 45 1.30 15.20 -10.78
N SER A 46 1.69 15.88 -11.85
CA SER A 46 0.98 15.82 -13.13
C SER A 46 1.34 14.49 -13.81
N PRO A 47 0.37 13.82 -14.44
CA PRO A 47 0.02 12.43 -14.16
C PRO A 47 1.24 11.49 -14.21
N SER A 48 1.64 10.96 -13.05
CA SER A 48 2.51 9.79 -13.04
C SER A 48 1.66 8.58 -13.41
N PRO A 49 2.02 7.79 -14.44
CA PRO A 49 1.37 6.52 -14.70
C PRO A 49 1.82 5.52 -13.61
N THR A 50 1.27 5.65 -12.41
CA THR A 50 1.34 4.59 -11.40
C THR A 50 0.25 3.58 -11.71
N GLY A 51 0.42 2.90 -12.83
CA GLY A 51 -0.45 1.84 -13.31
C GLY A 51 0.39 0.89 -14.15
N SER A 52 1.15 0.00 -13.51
CA SER A 52 1.53 -1.24 -14.20
C SER A 52 0.28 -2.13 -14.23
N GLY A 53 -0.68 -1.73 -15.07
CA GLY A 53 -1.80 -2.58 -15.41
C GLY A 53 -1.26 -3.78 -16.17
N SER A 54 -1.32 -4.96 -15.55
CA SER A 54 -1.49 -6.21 -16.30
C SER A 54 -2.53 -5.96 -17.38
N ALA A 55 -2.21 -6.32 -18.62
CA ALA A 55 -3.03 -6.12 -19.80
C ALA A 55 -4.52 -6.41 -19.52
N GLY A 56 -5.32 -5.37 -19.31
CA GLY A 56 -6.75 -5.48 -19.01
C GLY A 56 -7.32 -4.47 -18.00
N GLY A 57 -6.49 -3.82 -17.16
CA GLY A 57 -6.94 -2.79 -16.21
C GLY A 57 -6.82 -1.37 -16.77
N GLY A 58 -7.92 -0.61 -16.81
CA GLY A 58 -7.93 0.79 -17.25
C GLY A 58 -6.91 1.66 -16.50
N GLU A 59 -6.35 2.64 -17.20
CA GLU A 59 -5.34 3.56 -16.65
C GLU A 59 -5.95 4.39 -15.50
N PHE A 60 -5.57 4.07 -14.26
CA PHE A 60 -5.95 4.89 -13.12
C PHE A 60 -5.07 6.13 -13.08
N HIS A 61 -5.65 7.28 -13.45
CA HIS A 61 -4.96 8.56 -13.39
C HIS A 61 -5.08 9.17 -12.00
N VAL A 62 -3.94 9.24 -11.32
CA VAL A 62 -3.81 10.00 -10.06
C VAL A 62 -3.92 11.49 -10.38
N THR A 63 -4.91 12.15 -9.78
CA THR A 63 -5.13 13.59 -9.92
C THR A 63 -4.54 14.36 -8.74
N ARG A 64 -4.27 15.66 -8.93
CA ARG A 64 -3.85 16.55 -7.82
C ARG A 64 -4.85 16.55 -6.67
N ALA A 65 -6.15 16.46 -6.97
CA ALA A 65 -7.21 16.43 -5.97
C ALA A 65 -7.16 15.13 -5.15
N SER A 66 -7.01 13.96 -5.79
CA SER A 66 -6.87 12.68 -5.09
C SER A 66 -5.58 12.59 -4.28
N GLU A 67 -4.47 13.16 -4.77
CA GLU A 67 -3.25 13.24 -3.96
C GLU A 67 -3.44 14.15 -2.75
N ALA A 68 -4.09 15.30 -2.92
CA ALA A 68 -4.39 16.19 -1.80
C ALA A 68 -5.24 15.49 -0.72
N GLU A 69 -6.26 14.71 -1.11
CA GLU A 69 -7.07 13.90 -0.17
C GLU A 69 -6.25 12.90 0.63
N SER A 70 -5.15 12.44 0.06
CA SER A 70 -4.23 11.49 0.69
C SER A 70 -3.28 12.22 1.63
N TRP A 71 -2.62 13.27 1.11
CA TRP A 71 -1.61 14.01 1.84
C TRP A 71 -2.17 14.67 3.09
N VAL A 72 -3.40 15.21 3.08
CA VAL A 72 -4.03 15.80 4.27
C VAL A 72 -4.31 14.83 5.42
N GLN A 73 -4.06 13.53 5.22
CA GLN A 73 -4.19 12.51 6.27
C GLN A 73 -2.85 12.11 6.87
N LEU A 74 -1.74 12.56 6.29
CA LEU A 74 -0.40 12.07 6.55
C LEU A 74 0.54 13.17 7.03
N GLY A 75 1.35 12.83 8.04
CA GLY A 75 2.50 13.59 8.52
C GLY A 75 2.34 15.12 8.50
N PRO A 76 3.12 15.84 7.68
CA PRO A 76 3.16 17.30 7.72
C PRO A 76 1.84 17.95 7.31
N PHE A 77 0.96 17.30 6.56
CA PHE A 77 -0.28 17.92 6.10
C PHE A 77 -1.52 17.42 6.85
N LYS A 78 -1.32 16.52 7.82
CA LYS A 78 -2.39 15.90 8.58
C LYS A 78 -3.29 16.96 9.22
N GLY A 79 -4.58 16.88 8.93
CA GLY A 79 -5.61 17.77 9.49
C GLY A 79 -5.85 19.06 8.72
N LEU A 80 -5.09 19.35 7.65
CA LEU A 80 -5.40 20.47 6.76
C LEU A 80 -6.66 20.17 5.94
N ALA A 81 -7.38 21.21 5.54
CA ALA A 81 -8.43 21.04 4.54
C ALA A 81 -7.80 20.75 3.15
N LYS A 82 -8.44 19.92 2.34
CA LYS A 82 -7.99 19.64 0.96
C LYS A 82 -7.74 20.91 0.15
N GLY A 83 -8.68 21.86 0.21
CA GLY A 83 -8.59 23.14 -0.50
C GLY A 83 -7.43 24.00 -0.01
N GLU A 84 -7.20 24.00 1.30
CA GLU A 84 -6.07 24.71 1.92
C GLU A 84 -4.73 24.15 1.42
N LEU A 85 -4.57 22.82 1.40
CA LEU A 85 -3.35 22.21 0.88
C LEU A 85 -3.12 22.54 -0.60
N LEU A 86 -4.17 22.50 -1.44
CA LEU A 86 -4.07 22.82 -2.86
C LEU A 86 -3.64 24.28 -3.10
N GLU A 87 -4.10 25.21 -2.27
CA GLU A 87 -3.73 26.63 -2.34
C GLU A 87 -2.33 26.89 -1.80
N CYS A 88 -2.03 26.42 -0.58
CA CYS A 88 -0.74 26.63 0.06
C CYS A 88 0.42 25.96 -0.69
N ALA A 89 0.19 24.79 -1.29
CA ALA A 89 1.20 24.06 -2.06
C ALA A 89 1.63 24.77 -3.36
N LYS A 90 1.00 25.90 -3.74
CA LYS A 90 1.50 26.78 -4.81
C LYS A 90 2.75 27.56 -4.39
N SER A 91 2.96 27.74 -3.08
CA SER A 91 4.13 28.42 -2.52
C SER A 91 5.25 27.44 -2.23
N ARG A 92 6.38 27.58 -2.95
CA ARG A 92 7.58 26.74 -2.73
C ARG A 92 8.13 26.88 -1.31
N THR A 93 8.21 28.11 -0.81
CA THR A 93 8.70 28.39 0.56
C THR A 93 7.83 27.71 1.61
N TRP A 94 6.50 27.78 1.45
CA TRP A 94 5.59 27.12 2.38
C TRP A 94 5.76 25.60 2.34
N VAL A 95 5.89 25.00 1.14
CA VAL A 95 6.11 23.56 0.99
C VAL A 95 7.41 23.14 1.65
N GLU A 96 8.50 23.88 1.41
CA GLU A 96 9.81 23.62 2.01
C GLU A 96 9.75 23.66 3.54
N GLU A 97 9.20 24.73 4.11
CA GLU A 97 9.04 24.88 5.56
C GLU A 97 8.18 23.76 6.15
N ARG A 98 7.04 23.46 5.51
CA ARG A 98 6.08 22.46 5.98
C ARG A 98 6.64 21.04 5.95
N THR A 99 7.53 20.75 4.99
CA THR A 99 8.11 19.42 4.78
C THR A 99 9.53 19.23 5.33
N ARG A 100 10.15 20.27 5.91
CA ARG A 100 11.56 20.26 6.39
C ARG A 100 11.94 19.07 7.27
N GLY A 101 11.03 18.65 8.15
CA GLY A 101 11.23 17.52 9.07
C GLY A 101 10.85 16.15 8.51
N TRP A 102 10.47 16.08 7.23
CA TRP A 102 9.82 14.92 6.64
C TRP A 102 10.50 14.49 5.34
N VAL A 103 10.41 13.21 5.02
CA VAL A 103 10.69 12.69 3.68
C VAL A 103 9.42 12.10 3.12
N LEU A 104 9.04 12.53 1.92
CA LEU A 104 7.82 12.10 1.26
C LEU A 104 8.20 11.08 0.18
N PHE A 105 7.45 9.99 0.07
CA PHE A 105 7.68 8.95 -0.91
C PHE A 105 6.38 8.55 -1.61
N ARG A 106 6.55 7.97 -2.79
CA ARG A 106 5.57 7.05 -3.36
C ARG A 106 6.17 5.66 -3.45
N TRP A 107 5.55 4.69 -2.80
CA TRP A 107 5.98 3.30 -2.86
C TRP A 107 5.07 2.50 -3.78
N LYS A 108 5.66 1.63 -4.59
CA LYS A 108 4.94 0.73 -5.48
C LYS A 108 5.51 -0.67 -5.33
N GLU A 109 4.68 -1.57 -4.84
CA GLU A 109 4.93 -3.01 -4.88
C GLU A 109 5.02 -3.47 -6.34
N ARG A 110 5.99 -4.34 -6.60
CA ARG A 110 6.32 -4.83 -7.94
C ARG A 110 5.99 -6.30 -8.06
N ASP A 111 6.43 -7.09 -7.09
CA ASP A 111 6.40 -8.54 -7.17
C ASP A 111 6.16 -9.15 -5.79
N PHE A 112 5.51 -10.31 -5.77
CA PHE A 112 5.50 -11.18 -4.60
C PHE A 112 6.82 -11.96 -4.52
N VAL A 113 7.36 -12.11 -3.32
CA VAL A 113 8.69 -12.72 -3.11
C VAL A 113 8.56 -14.19 -2.72
N ASN A 114 7.64 -14.52 -1.81
CA ASN A 114 7.54 -15.85 -1.20
C ASN A 114 6.24 -16.59 -1.52
N VAL A 115 5.34 -15.97 -2.27
CA VAL A 115 4.07 -16.54 -2.74
C VAL A 115 3.81 -16.08 -4.16
N THR A 116 2.93 -16.76 -4.88
CA THR A 116 2.40 -16.27 -6.16
C THR A 116 1.16 -15.41 -5.94
N ALA A 117 0.78 -14.61 -6.95
CA ALA A 117 -0.46 -13.82 -6.90
C ALA A 117 -1.72 -14.67 -6.70
N LYS A 118 -1.73 -15.91 -7.23
CA LYS A 118 -2.84 -16.84 -7.07
C LYS A 118 -2.92 -17.38 -5.63
N GLU A 119 -1.77 -17.62 -5.00
CA GLU A 119 -1.70 -18.13 -3.64
C GLU A 119 -2.01 -17.04 -2.61
N SER A 120 -1.58 -15.79 -2.83
CA SER A 120 -1.80 -14.71 -1.87
C SER A 120 -3.25 -14.28 -1.78
N SER A 121 -4.03 -14.40 -2.86
CA SER A 121 -5.37 -13.80 -3.02
C SER A 121 -5.44 -12.28 -2.82
N LEU A 122 -4.28 -11.61 -2.71
CA LEU A 122 -4.15 -10.18 -2.52
C LEU A 122 -3.84 -9.50 -3.84
N SER A 123 -4.33 -8.27 -4.00
CA SER A 123 -3.89 -7.40 -5.08
C SER A 123 -2.84 -6.41 -4.58
N ILE A 124 -1.75 -6.26 -5.36
CA ILE A 124 -0.70 -5.25 -5.16
C ILE A 124 -0.71 -4.21 -6.30
N SER A 125 -1.85 -4.06 -6.98
CA SER A 125 -2.02 -3.16 -8.13
C SER A 125 -1.91 -1.68 -7.78
N GLY A 126 -2.20 -1.32 -6.54
CA GLY A 126 -2.12 0.05 -6.04
C GLY A 126 -0.71 0.55 -5.74
N PHE A 127 -0.64 1.67 -5.04
CA PHE A 127 0.61 2.27 -4.57
C PHE A 127 0.36 2.98 -3.24
N TYR A 128 1.43 3.41 -2.58
CA TYR A 128 1.35 4.11 -1.30
C TYR A 128 1.84 5.55 -1.43
N HIS A 129 1.11 6.48 -0.84
CA HIS A 129 1.69 7.74 -0.37
C HIS A 129 2.29 7.49 1.00
N VAL A 130 3.55 7.86 1.20
CA VAL A 130 4.29 7.56 2.43
C VAL A 130 5.03 8.79 2.93
N VAL A 131 5.07 8.97 4.23
CA VAL A 131 5.81 10.02 4.93
C VAL A 131 6.70 9.38 6.00
N LEU A 132 7.95 9.81 6.07
CA LEU A 132 8.90 9.46 7.12
C LEU A 132 9.17 10.70 7.96
N ASN A 133 8.97 10.61 9.27
CA ASN A 133 9.42 11.62 10.22
C ASN A 133 10.93 11.47 10.44
N ARG A 134 11.72 12.48 10.07
CA ARG A 134 13.19 12.42 10.18
C ARG A 134 13.69 12.42 11.61
N GLN A 135 12.89 12.92 12.55
CA GLN A 135 13.26 13.02 13.96
C GLN A 135 12.99 11.71 14.70
N THR A 136 11.84 11.07 14.47
CA THR A 136 11.42 9.85 15.18
C THR A 136 11.71 8.57 14.41
N GLY A 137 11.92 8.65 13.09
CA GLY A 137 12.04 7.49 12.21
C GLY A 137 10.71 6.80 11.90
N GLU A 138 9.59 7.32 12.41
CA GLU A 138 8.26 6.75 12.17
C GLU A 138 7.83 6.95 10.71
N VAL A 139 7.19 5.93 10.16
CA VAL A 139 6.63 5.94 8.81
C VAL A 139 5.11 5.82 8.88
N GLU A 140 4.41 6.71 8.19
CA GLU A 140 2.99 6.60 7.94
C GLU A 140 2.73 6.51 6.43
N GLY A 141 1.72 5.76 6.01
CA GLY A 141 1.31 5.73 4.61
C GLY A 141 -0.16 5.41 4.40
N LEU A 142 -0.62 5.69 3.19
CA LEU A 142 -1.95 5.35 2.70
C LEU A 142 -1.85 4.60 1.38
N TYR A 143 -2.53 3.46 1.30
CA TYR A 143 -2.65 2.67 0.08
C TYR A 143 -3.74 3.21 -0.83
N HIS A 144 -3.46 3.25 -2.12
CA HIS A 144 -4.32 3.74 -3.18
C HIS A 144 -4.51 2.69 -4.25
N ASP A 145 -5.73 2.16 -4.32
CA ASP A 145 -6.18 1.27 -5.38
C ASP A 145 -7.70 1.46 -5.56
N PRO A 146 -8.18 1.83 -6.77
CA PRO A 146 -9.61 2.01 -7.03
C PRO A 146 -10.46 0.76 -6.78
N ALA A 147 -9.85 -0.43 -6.88
CA ALA A 147 -10.53 -1.71 -6.65
C ALA A 147 -10.47 -2.16 -5.19
N ALA A 148 -9.72 -1.46 -4.33
CA ALA A 148 -9.60 -1.80 -2.92
C ALA A 148 -10.44 -0.90 -2.02
N THR A 149 -10.64 -1.34 -0.78
CA THR A 149 -11.22 -0.49 0.27
C THR A 149 -10.38 0.78 0.43
N PRO A 150 -10.98 1.97 0.42
CA PRO A 150 -10.24 3.22 0.51
C PRO A 150 -9.59 3.41 1.88
N HIS A 151 -8.53 4.22 1.93
CA HIS A 151 -7.87 4.69 3.14
C HIS A 151 -7.24 3.59 4.02
N GLN A 152 -6.76 2.50 3.43
CA GLN A 152 -5.96 1.52 4.14
C GLN A 152 -4.64 2.17 4.58
N ARG A 153 -4.34 2.08 5.88
CA ARG A 153 -3.26 2.83 6.52
C ARG A 153 -2.09 1.94 6.90
N LEU A 154 -0.89 2.41 6.57
CA LEU A 154 0.39 1.85 7.00
C LEU A 154 0.95 2.70 8.14
N VAL A 155 1.38 2.07 9.23
CA VAL A 155 2.06 2.74 10.35
C VAL A 155 3.20 1.84 10.80
N LEU A 156 4.42 2.35 10.74
CA LEU A 156 5.63 1.64 11.14
C LEU A 156 6.43 2.51 12.10
N SER A 157 6.92 1.92 13.17
CA SER A 157 7.93 2.49 14.03
C SER A 157 9.29 1.86 13.73
N PRO A 158 10.40 2.57 13.94
CA PRO A 158 11.70 1.93 13.99
C PRO A 158 11.66 0.79 15.01
N ALA A 159 12.24 -0.36 14.65
CA ALA A 159 12.38 -1.44 15.61
C ALA A 159 13.41 -1.04 16.67
N ASP A 160 12.97 -0.92 17.92
CA ASP A 160 13.85 -0.85 19.08
C ASP A 160 14.25 -2.28 19.45
N ASN A 161 15.32 -2.77 18.84
CA ASN A 161 16.04 -3.93 19.34
C ASN A 161 17.34 -3.44 20.00
N ASP A 162 17.77 -4.09 21.08
CA ASP A 162 19.00 -3.80 21.86
C ASP A 162 20.32 -3.76 21.05
N ARG A 163 20.24 -3.91 19.72
CA ARG A 163 21.35 -3.82 18.77
C ARG A 163 21.41 -2.52 17.98
N GLY A 164 20.43 -1.62 18.13
CA GLY A 164 20.37 -0.39 17.35
C GLY A 164 20.29 -0.66 15.84
N ALA A 165 20.07 0.41 15.08
CA ALA A 165 20.01 0.45 13.63
C ALA A 165 20.75 -0.69 12.90
N PHE A 166 20.06 -1.39 12.00
CA PHE A 166 20.73 -2.22 11.01
C PHE A 166 21.55 -1.30 10.08
N GLY A 167 22.86 -1.22 10.34
CA GLY A 167 23.82 -0.80 9.33
C GLY A 167 23.85 -1.86 8.24
N LEU A 168 23.09 -1.66 7.17
CA LEU A 168 23.35 -2.38 5.93
C LEU A 168 24.78 -2.06 5.51
N GLY A 169 25.56 -3.10 5.18
CA GLY A 169 26.87 -2.91 4.57
C GLY A 169 26.75 -2.00 3.34
N SER A 170 27.81 -1.26 3.02
CA SER A 170 27.85 -0.54 1.75
C SER A 170 28.06 -1.56 0.64
N PHE A 171 27.12 -1.59 -0.31
CA PHE A 171 27.21 -2.41 -1.52
C PHE A 171 27.13 -1.48 -2.73
N ALA A 172 27.89 -1.77 -3.77
CA ALA A 172 27.83 -1.06 -5.04
C ALA A 172 27.53 -2.06 -6.15
N TYR A 173 26.62 -1.69 -7.06
CA TYR A 173 26.47 -2.41 -8.32
C TYR A 173 27.76 -2.23 -9.14
N ARG A 174 28.24 -3.31 -9.76
CA ARG A 174 29.34 -3.27 -10.72
C ARG A 174 28.80 -3.10 -12.13
#